data_AF-A0A0G4GY18-F1
#
_entry.id   AF-A0A0G4GY18-F1
#
_cell.length_a   1.000
_cell.length_b   1.000
_cell.length_c   1.000
_cell.angle_alpha   90.00
_cell.angle_beta   90.00
_cell.angle_gamma   90.00
#
_symmetry.space_group_name_H-M   'P 1'
#
loop_
_entity.id
_entity.type
_entity.pdbx_description
1 polymer ?
#
loop_
_entity_poly.entity_id
_entity_poly.type
_entity_poly.pdbx_seq_one_letter_code
_entity_poly.pdbx_strand_id
1 'polypeptide(L)'
;MGRFIRLAAIYRLTPANGLPLVLSAQWLTAHLPSRTAFHQLPLAIAIYRSFGHLLTHSGQSLALQQADNGQYRMGNEAPFRVVPLGELPGGHPYAEGYKRTDPVIRSGGWLYHSFSAFLLYALLSWSHEEGVGHRRVLAANIGRGDNRYGRLVRTDDISEDQGIAVDYRDVWFNLNAANPIDLRRVIVSGFRPNETVAAHLRVGYGDIDLRTTEPSAADRSQPLADRYPVSVGAARRLLQAFELERDVIDRGWVVD
;
A
#
# COMPACT_ATOMS: atom_id res chain seq x y z
N MET A 1 4.52 10.11 3.48
CA MET A 1 3.29 10.58 4.17
C MET A 1 2.36 11.40 3.29
N GLY A 2 2.79 12.47 2.61
CA GLY A 2 1.86 13.24 1.73
C GLY A 2 1.14 12.40 0.67
N ARG A 3 1.84 11.44 0.04
CA ARG A 3 1.25 10.46 -0.91
C ARG A 3 0.16 9.58 -0.27
N PHE A 4 0.39 9.11 0.95
CA PHE A 4 -0.59 8.35 1.74
C PHE A 4 -1.84 9.19 2.01
N ILE A 5 -1.68 10.44 2.45
CA ILE A 5 -2.82 11.33 2.76
C ILE A 5 -3.68 11.60 1.52
N ARG A 6 -3.07 11.77 0.34
CA ARG A 6 -3.82 11.96 -0.92
C ARG A 6 -4.66 10.74 -1.27
N LEU A 7 -4.05 9.55 -1.23
CA LEU A 7 -4.77 8.31 -1.47
C LEU A 7 -5.87 8.08 -0.42
N ALA A 8 -5.62 8.39 0.85
CA ALA A 8 -6.62 8.33 1.91
C ALA A 8 -7.82 9.26 1.65
N ALA A 9 -7.59 10.43 1.05
CA ALA A 9 -8.67 11.32 0.64
C ALA A 9 -9.49 10.73 -0.53
N ILE A 10 -8.84 10.12 -1.52
CA ILE A 10 -9.54 9.43 -2.63
C ILE A 10 -10.37 8.25 -2.10
N TYR A 11 -9.84 7.50 -1.14
CA TYR A 11 -10.55 6.43 -0.44
C TYR A 11 -11.51 6.91 0.64
N ARG A 12 -11.78 8.22 0.74
CA ARG A 12 -12.73 8.81 1.69
C ARG A 12 -12.47 8.45 3.16
N LEU A 13 -11.21 8.19 3.50
CA LEU A 13 -10.80 7.91 4.89
C LEU A 13 -10.56 9.20 5.68
N THR A 14 -10.42 10.33 5.00
CA THR A 14 -10.30 11.65 5.62
C THR A 14 -11.67 12.15 6.07
N PRO A 15 -11.75 13.12 7.01
CA PRO A 15 -13.02 13.69 7.42
C PRO A 15 -13.76 14.33 6.23
N ALA A 16 -15.08 14.51 6.35
CA ALA A 16 -15.95 14.98 5.26
C ALA A 16 -15.59 16.37 4.70
N ASN A 17 -14.92 17.20 5.50
CA ASN A 17 -14.38 18.50 5.06
C ASN A 17 -13.11 18.38 4.20
N GLY A 18 -12.60 17.16 3.98
CA GLY A 18 -11.51 16.85 3.07
C GLY A 18 -10.12 17.26 3.57
N LEU A 19 -9.29 17.71 2.64
CA LEU A 19 -7.93 18.21 2.91
C LEU A 19 -7.94 19.76 2.98
N PRO A 20 -7.05 20.38 3.78
CA PRO A 20 -5.96 19.78 4.55
C PRO A 20 -6.42 19.15 5.87
N LEU A 21 -5.66 18.16 6.35
CA LEU A 21 -5.82 17.65 7.71
C LEU A 21 -5.34 18.71 8.71
N VAL A 22 -6.21 19.07 9.67
CA VAL A 22 -5.92 20.08 10.69
C VAL A 22 -5.58 19.39 12.01
N LEU A 23 -4.37 19.63 12.52
CA LEU A 23 -3.91 19.10 13.80
C LEU A 23 -4.28 20.04 14.94
N SER A 24 -4.97 19.52 15.97
CA SER A 24 -5.28 20.30 17.17
C SER A 24 -4.06 20.37 18.10
N ALA A 25 -3.68 21.59 18.51
CA ALA A 25 -2.64 21.81 19.51
C ALA A 25 -2.98 21.14 20.85
N GLN A 26 -4.27 21.13 21.23
CA GLN A 26 -4.75 20.45 22.43
C GLN A 26 -4.55 18.93 22.32
N TRP A 27 -4.87 18.35 21.16
CA TRP A 27 -4.68 16.92 20.94
C TRP A 27 -3.20 16.54 21.00
N LEU A 28 -2.33 17.31 20.34
CA LEU A 28 -0.88 17.09 20.38
C LEU A 28 -0.34 17.16 21.81
N THR A 29 -0.79 18.13 22.60
CA THR A 29 -0.35 18.25 24.00
C THR A 29 -0.79 17.06 24.85
N ALA A 30 -2.02 16.56 24.64
CA ALA A 30 -2.56 15.42 25.39
C ALA A 30 -1.95 14.06 25.01
N HIS A 31 -1.58 13.86 23.73
CA HIS A 31 -1.19 12.55 23.20
C HIS A 31 0.29 12.46 22.79
N LEU A 32 0.99 13.58 22.73
CA LEU A 32 2.44 13.70 22.54
C LEU A 32 3.02 14.62 23.63
N PRO A 33 2.91 14.23 24.92
CA PRO A 33 3.15 15.13 26.05
C PRO A 33 4.62 15.58 26.17
N SER A 34 5.57 14.89 25.52
CA SER A 34 6.96 15.31 25.50
C SER A 34 7.67 14.97 24.19
N ARG A 35 8.68 15.78 23.87
CA ARG A 35 9.64 15.51 22.80
C ARG A 35 10.30 14.13 22.97
N THR A 36 10.59 13.74 24.20
CA THR A 36 11.19 12.43 24.51
C THR A 36 10.28 11.29 24.12
N ALA A 37 8.99 11.34 24.47
CA ALA A 37 8.02 10.32 24.08
C ALA A 37 7.86 10.19 22.55
N PHE A 38 7.95 11.32 21.83
CA PHE A 38 7.95 11.30 20.37
C PHE A 38 9.19 10.58 19.80
N HIS A 39 10.39 10.84 20.35
CA HIS A 39 11.65 10.22 19.90
C HIS A 39 11.82 8.76 20.35
N GLN A 40 10.97 8.25 21.25
CA GLN A 40 10.95 6.83 21.61
C GLN A 40 10.34 5.96 20.50
N LEU A 41 9.55 6.55 19.59
CA LEU A 41 9.00 5.86 18.44
C LEU A 41 9.90 6.06 17.21
N PRO A 42 9.97 5.08 16.31
CA PRO A 42 10.47 5.32 14.96
C PRO A 42 9.73 6.48 14.30
N LEU A 43 10.48 7.37 13.63
CA LEU A 43 9.96 8.63 13.10
C LEU A 43 8.69 8.46 12.24
N ALA A 44 8.64 7.47 11.35
CA ALA A 44 7.48 7.23 10.48
C ALA A 44 6.22 6.86 11.29
N ILE A 45 6.39 6.07 12.37
CA ILE A 45 5.32 5.70 13.30
C ILE A 45 4.86 6.91 14.10
N ALA A 46 5.80 7.73 14.58
CA ALA A 46 5.51 8.95 15.32
C ALA A 46 4.73 9.96 14.46
N ILE A 47 5.13 10.13 13.19
CA ILE A 47 4.43 10.98 12.22
C ILE A 47 3.02 10.42 11.95
N TYR A 48 2.85 9.11 11.73
CA TYR A 48 1.51 8.56 11.54
C TYR A 48 0.63 8.76 12.78
N ARG A 49 1.16 8.52 13.98
CA ARG A 49 0.44 8.72 15.25
C ARG A 49 -0.11 10.14 15.36
N SER A 50 0.58 11.15 14.81
CA SER A 50 0.13 12.54 14.91
C SER A 50 -1.15 12.83 14.12
N PHE A 51 -1.48 12.08 13.07
CA PHE A 51 -2.67 12.34 12.24
C PHE A 51 -3.60 11.14 12.04
N GLY A 52 -3.19 9.92 12.35
CA GLY A 52 -3.98 8.71 12.10
C GLY A 52 -5.33 8.70 12.82
N HIS A 53 -5.45 9.42 13.93
CA HIS A 53 -6.70 9.61 14.67
C HIS A 53 -7.75 10.43 13.90
N LEU A 54 -7.33 11.24 12.92
CA LEU A 54 -8.21 12.01 12.03
C LEU A 54 -8.78 11.16 10.89
N LEU A 55 -8.29 9.93 10.72
CA LEU A 55 -8.71 9.04 9.65
C LEU A 55 -9.69 8.01 10.19
N THR A 56 -10.66 7.64 9.37
CA THR A 56 -11.72 6.70 9.72
C THR A 56 -11.94 5.71 8.58
N HIS A 57 -12.16 4.45 8.92
CA HIS A 57 -12.59 3.39 8.01
C HIS A 57 -13.77 2.68 8.66
N SER A 58 -14.93 2.67 8.00
CA SER A 58 -16.14 1.96 8.39
C SER A 58 -16.61 2.41 9.79
N GLY A 59 -16.55 3.72 10.02
CA GLY A 59 -16.89 4.35 11.30
C GLY A 59 -15.84 4.18 12.41
N GLN A 60 -14.73 3.48 12.17
CA GLN A 60 -13.70 3.26 13.17
C GLN A 60 -12.46 4.13 12.92
N SER A 61 -11.94 4.74 13.99
CA SER A 61 -10.71 5.52 13.92
C SER A 61 -9.51 4.64 13.56
N LEU A 62 -8.65 5.15 12.68
CA LEU A 62 -7.38 4.53 12.32
C LEU A 62 -6.22 5.02 13.22
N ALA A 63 -6.54 5.56 14.40
CA ALA A 63 -5.56 5.93 15.41
C ALA A 63 -4.62 4.77 15.72
N LEU A 64 -3.33 5.07 15.86
CA LEU A 64 -2.33 4.11 16.28
C LEU A 64 -2.54 3.78 17.77
N GLN A 65 -2.85 2.53 18.05
CA GLN A 65 -2.96 2.00 19.41
C GLN A 65 -1.74 1.13 19.70
N GLN A 66 -1.21 1.23 20.92
CA GLN A 66 -0.08 0.42 21.39
C GLN A 66 -0.57 -0.46 22.55
N ALA A 67 -0.26 -1.76 22.49
CA ALA A 67 -0.54 -2.71 23.55
C ALA A 67 0.71 -2.91 24.44
N ASP A 68 0.50 -3.41 25.67
CA ASP A 68 1.56 -3.60 26.68
C ASP A 68 2.67 -4.56 26.22
N ASN A 69 2.36 -5.45 25.27
CA ASN A 69 3.31 -6.40 24.68
C ASN A 69 4.17 -5.79 23.55
N GLY A 70 4.12 -4.46 23.35
CA GLY A 70 4.88 -3.75 22.33
C GLY A 70 4.30 -3.88 20.90
N GLN A 71 3.14 -4.52 20.74
CA GLN A 71 2.42 -4.54 19.47
C GLN A 71 1.61 -3.26 19.27
N TYR A 72 1.35 -2.98 18.00
CA TYR A 72 0.54 -1.85 17.55
C TYR A 72 -0.69 -2.35 16.79
N ARG A 73 -1.74 -1.53 16.76
CA ARG A 73 -2.96 -1.73 15.97
C ARG A 73 -3.41 -0.43 15.33
N MET A 74 -4.07 -0.53 14.18
CA MET A 74 -4.70 0.58 13.46
C MET A 74 -6.01 0.07 12.86
N GLY A 75 -7.15 0.65 13.26
CA GLY A 75 -8.46 0.14 12.86
C GLY A 75 -8.62 -1.36 13.18
N ASN A 76 -9.15 -2.11 12.21
CA ASN A 76 -9.32 -3.56 12.29
C ASN A 76 -8.16 -4.37 11.67
N GLU A 77 -7.03 -3.74 11.36
CA GLU A 77 -5.87 -4.47 10.82
C GLU A 77 -5.28 -5.43 11.85
N ALA A 78 -4.63 -6.49 11.34
CA ALA A 78 -3.92 -7.43 12.18
C ALA A 78 -2.84 -6.70 13.02
N PRO A 79 -2.67 -7.06 14.30
CA PRO A 79 -1.64 -6.47 15.14
C PRO A 79 -0.27 -6.58 14.48
N PHE A 80 0.52 -5.52 14.58
CA PHE A 80 1.84 -5.46 13.99
C PHE A 80 2.90 -5.05 15.01
N ARG A 81 4.15 -5.33 14.70
CA ARG A 81 5.29 -4.88 15.50
C ARG A 81 6.45 -4.44 14.61
N VAL A 82 7.32 -3.64 15.19
CA VAL A 82 8.64 -3.37 14.63
C VAL A 82 9.48 -4.64 14.73
N VAL A 83 10.21 -4.97 13.67
CA VAL A 83 11.22 -6.02 13.66
C VAL A 83 12.59 -5.35 13.74
N PRO A 84 13.28 -5.40 14.90
CA PRO A 84 14.64 -4.89 15.03
C PRO A 84 15.58 -5.54 14.02
N LEU A 85 16.59 -4.79 13.58
CA LEU A 85 17.62 -5.29 12.65
C LEU A 85 18.28 -6.59 13.13
N GLY A 86 18.52 -6.72 14.44
CA GLY A 86 19.13 -7.93 15.02
C GLY A 86 18.23 -9.17 15.04
N GLU A 87 16.93 -9.03 14.80
CA GLU A 87 16.01 -10.16 14.63
C GLU A 87 15.92 -10.65 13.18
N LEU A 88 16.44 -9.88 12.22
CA LEU A 88 16.48 -10.29 10.82
C LEU A 88 17.62 -11.31 10.61
N PRO A 89 17.37 -12.42 9.90
CA PRO A 89 18.42 -13.38 9.59
C PRO A 89 19.56 -12.75 8.79
N GLY A 90 20.76 -13.31 8.91
CA GLY A 90 21.91 -12.86 8.11
C GLY A 90 21.62 -12.95 6.62
N GLY A 91 21.92 -11.88 5.87
CA GLY A 91 21.62 -11.79 4.44
C GLY A 91 20.14 -11.60 4.09
N HIS A 92 19.27 -11.35 5.07
CA HIS A 92 17.87 -11.04 4.78
C HIS A 92 17.77 -9.75 3.95
N PRO A 93 16.99 -9.70 2.86
CA PRO A 93 16.97 -8.54 1.95
C PRO A 93 16.48 -7.25 2.63
N TYR A 94 15.59 -7.35 3.63
CA TYR A 94 15.17 -6.16 4.40
C TYR A 94 16.17 -5.69 5.46
N ALA A 95 17.28 -6.42 5.66
CA ALA A 95 18.40 -5.94 6.46
C ALA A 95 19.24 -4.93 5.65
N GLU A 96 19.33 -5.13 4.33
CA GLU A 96 19.92 -4.17 3.41
C GLU A 96 19.04 -2.92 3.35
N GLY A 97 19.65 -1.75 3.55
CA GLY A 97 18.92 -0.48 3.55
C GLY A 97 17.97 -0.28 4.75
N TYR A 98 18.07 -1.08 5.82
CA TYR A 98 17.23 -0.95 7.01
C TYR A 98 17.31 0.47 7.61
N LYS A 99 16.16 1.14 7.76
CA LYS A 99 16.07 2.48 8.34
C LYS A 99 15.43 2.44 9.72
N ARG A 100 16.17 2.79 10.78
CA ARG A 100 15.60 2.90 12.14
C ARG A 100 14.43 3.89 12.22
N THR A 101 14.42 4.90 11.36
CA THR A 101 13.36 5.91 11.27
C THR A 101 12.10 5.42 10.56
N ASP A 102 12.20 4.37 9.74
CA ASP A 102 11.10 3.74 9.02
C ASP A 102 11.35 2.22 8.95
N PRO A 103 11.18 1.50 10.07
CA PRO A 103 11.73 0.16 10.25
C PRO A 103 10.84 -0.92 9.63
N VAL A 104 11.40 -2.11 9.48
CA VAL A 104 10.67 -3.31 9.03
C VAL A 104 9.51 -3.59 9.97
N ILE A 105 8.34 -3.89 9.38
CA ILE A 105 7.12 -4.21 10.12
C ILE A 105 6.73 -5.66 9.86
N ARG A 106 6.33 -6.35 10.93
CA ARG A 106 5.68 -7.65 10.84
C ARG A 106 4.23 -7.53 11.28
N SER A 107 3.32 -8.01 10.44
CA SER A 107 1.89 -8.13 10.76
C SER A 107 1.42 -9.53 10.40
N GLY A 108 1.14 -10.34 11.42
CA GLY A 108 0.84 -11.77 11.24
C GLY A 108 1.95 -12.54 10.51
N GLY A 109 1.58 -13.19 9.40
CA GLY A 109 2.48 -13.91 8.50
C GLY A 109 3.21 -13.03 7.48
N TRP A 110 2.93 -11.73 7.47
CA TRP A 110 3.48 -10.79 6.49
C TRP A 110 4.63 -9.97 7.07
N LEU A 111 5.65 -9.74 6.24
CA LEU A 111 6.78 -8.88 6.54
C LEU A 111 6.83 -7.75 5.50
N TYR A 112 6.96 -6.51 5.96
CA TYR A 112 7.03 -5.32 5.11
C TYR A 112 8.38 -4.66 5.28
N HIS A 113 8.98 -4.20 4.18
CA HIS A 113 10.33 -3.64 4.21
C HIS A 113 10.44 -2.36 5.08
N SER A 114 9.31 -1.64 5.27
CA SER A 114 9.23 -0.48 6.15
C SER A 114 7.82 -0.25 6.69
N PHE A 115 7.68 0.66 7.66
CA PHE A 115 6.37 1.07 8.16
C PHE A 115 5.59 1.88 7.12
N SER A 116 6.25 2.71 6.31
CA SER A 116 5.60 3.39 5.18
C SER A 116 5.01 2.40 4.17
N ALA A 117 5.70 1.29 3.87
CA ALA A 117 5.18 0.26 2.97
C ALA A 117 3.97 -0.47 3.59
N PHE A 118 4.05 -0.83 4.87
CA PHE A 118 2.92 -1.38 5.60
C PHE A 118 1.71 -0.44 5.59
N LEU A 119 1.92 0.87 5.80
CA LEU A 119 0.84 1.85 5.73
C LEU A 119 0.20 1.96 4.35
N LEU A 120 0.99 1.98 3.28
CA LEU A 120 0.44 1.97 1.92
C LEU A 120 -0.30 0.67 1.62
N TYR A 121 0.19 -0.47 2.10
CA TYR A 121 -0.52 -1.74 1.98
C TYR A 121 -1.88 -1.69 2.69
N ALA A 122 -1.90 -1.23 3.95
CA ALA A 122 -3.11 -1.11 4.76
C ALA A 122 -4.10 -0.12 4.14
N LEU A 123 -3.60 0.98 3.58
CA LEU A 123 -4.44 1.92 2.85
C LEU A 123 -5.19 1.28 1.68
N LEU A 124 -4.53 0.36 0.98
CA LEU A 124 -5.15 -0.36 -0.13
C LEU A 124 -6.11 -1.46 0.34
N SER A 125 -6.05 -1.94 1.59
CA SER A 125 -7.11 -2.80 2.17
C SER A 125 -8.31 -1.98 2.64
N TRP A 126 -8.12 -0.73 3.07
CA TRP A 126 -9.19 0.19 3.48
C TRP A 126 -9.95 0.86 2.32
N SER A 127 -9.61 0.52 1.09
CA SER A 127 -10.19 1.11 -0.12
C SER A 127 -11.66 0.76 -0.37
N HIS A 128 -12.29 -0.08 0.46
CA HIS A 128 -13.65 -0.60 0.25
C HIS A 128 -14.75 0.22 0.92
N GLU A 129 -14.46 1.44 1.36
CA GLU A 129 -15.46 2.37 1.91
C GLU A 129 -16.64 2.62 0.97
N GLU A 130 -17.80 2.88 1.57
CA GLU A 130 -19.02 3.17 0.83
C GLU A 130 -18.85 4.39 -0.09
N GLY A 131 -19.24 4.23 -1.35
CA GLY A 131 -19.17 5.29 -2.36
C GLY A 131 -17.77 5.60 -2.90
N VAL A 132 -16.72 4.86 -2.51
CA VAL A 132 -15.39 4.96 -3.15
C VAL A 132 -15.38 4.32 -4.53
N GLY A 133 -16.21 3.28 -4.75
CA GLY A 133 -16.29 2.58 -6.03
C GLY A 133 -15.03 1.79 -6.39
N HIS A 134 -14.19 1.46 -5.41
CA HIS A 134 -12.99 0.67 -5.61
C HIS A 134 -13.34 -0.76 -6.02
N ARG A 135 -12.84 -1.19 -7.18
CA ARG A 135 -13.16 -2.50 -7.77
C ARG A 135 -11.95 -3.11 -8.48
N ARG A 136 -11.98 -4.43 -8.65
CA ARG A 136 -11.05 -5.15 -9.53
C ARG A 136 -11.64 -5.15 -10.93
N VAL A 137 -10.93 -4.57 -11.89
CA VAL A 137 -11.43 -4.43 -13.27
C VAL A 137 -10.80 -5.45 -14.23
N LEU A 138 -9.63 -5.98 -13.86
CA LEU A 138 -8.82 -6.85 -14.70
C LEU A 138 -8.02 -7.83 -13.84
N ALA A 139 -7.81 -9.02 -14.39
CA ALA A 139 -6.99 -10.08 -13.82
C ALA A 139 -6.21 -10.79 -14.93
N ALA A 140 -4.96 -11.13 -14.70
CA ALA A 140 -4.18 -11.94 -15.63
C ALA A 140 -3.30 -12.93 -14.87
N ASN A 141 -3.32 -14.20 -15.29
CA ASN A 141 -2.38 -15.21 -14.82
C ASN A 141 -1.18 -15.22 -15.78
N ILE A 142 -0.03 -14.79 -15.29
CA ILE A 142 1.23 -14.75 -16.04
C ILE A 142 2.08 -15.99 -15.72
N GLY A 143 1.94 -16.51 -14.50
CA GLY A 143 2.70 -17.64 -14.00
C GLY A 143 4.00 -17.22 -13.35
N ARG A 144 4.36 -17.89 -12.24
CA ARG A 144 5.57 -17.56 -11.45
C ARG A 144 6.88 -17.84 -12.19
N GLY A 145 6.85 -18.71 -13.18
CA GLY A 145 8.02 -19.07 -13.98
C GLY A 145 8.34 -18.06 -15.10
N ASP A 146 7.45 -17.10 -15.36
CA ASP A 146 7.72 -16.07 -16.37
C ASP A 146 8.77 -15.08 -15.84
N ASN A 147 9.88 -14.95 -16.57
CA ASN A 147 10.97 -14.06 -16.19
C ASN A 147 10.52 -12.59 -16.12
N ARG A 148 9.58 -12.16 -16.98
CA ARG A 148 9.03 -10.79 -16.99
C ARG A 148 8.24 -10.50 -15.72
N TYR A 149 7.44 -11.47 -15.28
CA TYR A 149 6.75 -11.42 -13.98
C TYR A 149 7.75 -11.35 -12.83
N GLY A 150 8.80 -12.19 -12.86
CA GLY A 150 9.88 -12.17 -11.88
C GLY A 150 10.59 -10.82 -11.78
N ARG A 151 10.86 -10.17 -12.92
CA ARG A 151 11.42 -8.81 -12.96
C ARG A 151 10.48 -7.80 -12.28
N LEU A 152 9.19 -7.82 -12.61
CA LEU A 152 8.21 -6.90 -12.01
C LEU A 152 8.12 -7.05 -10.48
N VAL A 153 8.25 -8.27 -9.95
CA VAL A 153 8.21 -8.52 -8.49
C VAL A 153 9.49 -8.07 -7.79
N ARG A 154 10.65 -8.16 -8.44
CA ARG A 154 11.96 -8.01 -7.77
C ARG A 154 12.71 -6.73 -8.07
N THR A 155 12.37 -6.00 -9.13
CA THR A 155 13.15 -4.81 -9.51
C THR A 155 12.90 -3.63 -8.58
N ASP A 156 13.90 -2.78 -8.38
CA ASP A 156 13.74 -1.45 -7.78
C ASP A 156 13.57 -0.35 -8.84
N ASP A 157 13.57 -0.70 -10.14
CA ASP A 157 13.55 0.24 -11.27
C ASP A 157 12.16 0.85 -11.58
N ILE A 158 11.21 0.79 -10.64
CA ILE A 158 9.94 1.50 -10.79
C ILE A 158 10.16 2.94 -10.35
N SER A 159 10.30 3.82 -11.33
CA SER A 159 10.48 5.24 -11.08
C SER A 159 9.20 5.89 -10.52
N GLU A 160 9.34 7.03 -9.84
CA GLU A 160 8.21 7.70 -9.19
C GLU A 160 7.13 8.21 -10.19
N ASP A 161 7.53 8.45 -11.45
CA ASP A 161 6.61 8.78 -12.55
C ASP A 161 5.85 7.56 -13.07
N GLN A 162 6.34 6.34 -12.82
CA GLN A 162 5.62 5.11 -13.15
C GLN A 162 4.70 4.66 -12.01
N GLY A 163 5.18 4.71 -10.76
CA GLY A 163 4.39 4.29 -9.62
C GLY A 163 5.12 4.29 -8.29
N ILE A 164 4.46 3.74 -7.27
CA ILE A 164 5.04 3.46 -5.96
C ILE A 164 4.96 1.96 -5.73
N ALA A 165 6.11 1.30 -5.66
CA ALA A 165 6.21 -0.10 -5.26
C ALA A 165 5.99 -0.23 -3.73
N VAL A 166 5.20 -1.21 -3.34
CA VAL A 166 4.92 -1.59 -1.96
C VAL A 166 5.22 -3.07 -1.83
N ASP A 167 6.40 -3.35 -1.30
CA ASP A 167 6.93 -4.70 -1.20
C ASP A 167 6.65 -5.32 0.16
N TYR A 168 6.22 -6.56 0.11
CA TYR A 168 5.95 -7.36 1.27
C TYR A 168 6.13 -8.84 0.98
N ARG A 169 6.32 -9.61 2.04
CA ARG A 169 6.71 -11.01 1.96
C ARG A 169 5.81 -11.86 2.81
N ASP A 170 5.32 -12.96 2.25
CA ASP A 170 4.73 -14.05 3.03
C ASP A 170 5.86 -14.87 3.66
N VAL A 171 5.94 -14.84 4.98
CA VAL A 171 6.93 -15.60 5.75
C VAL A 171 6.26 -16.71 6.58
N TRP A 172 4.95 -16.92 6.48
CA TRP A 172 4.21 -17.92 7.26
C TRP A 172 4.59 -17.96 8.75
N PHE A 173 4.75 -16.77 9.34
CA PHE A 173 5.18 -16.58 10.74
C PHE A 173 6.63 -17.00 11.08
N ASN A 174 7.44 -17.41 10.11
CA ASN A 174 8.84 -17.79 10.28
C ASN A 174 9.78 -16.89 9.46
N LEU A 175 10.56 -16.02 10.11
CA LEU A 175 11.53 -15.14 9.44
C LEU A 175 12.62 -15.93 8.68
N ASN A 176 12.85 -17.19 9.06
CA ASN A 176 13.78 -18.12 8.41
C ASN A 176 13.09 -19.04 7.39
N ALA A 177 11.90 -18.69 6.89
CA ALA A 177 11.22 -19.50 5.88
C ALA A 177 12.14 -19.71 4.66
N ALA A 178 12.33 -20.96 4.25
CA ALA A 178 13.27 -21.32 3.19
C ALA A 178 12.82 -20.85 1.78
N ASN A 179 11.51 -20.67 1.58
CA ASN A 179 10.92 -20.24 0.32
C ASN A 179 9.83 -19.18 0.58
N PRO A 180 10.20 -17.98 1.03
CA PRO A 180 9.21 -16.94 1.23
C PRO A 180 8.59 -16.53 -0.12
N ILE A 181 7.35 -16.05 -0.09
CA ILE A 181 6.70 -15.53 -1.31
C ILE A 181 6.81 -14.02 -1.30
N ASP A 182 7.59 -13.49 -2.25
CA ASP A 182 7.63 -12.05 -2.52
C ASP A 182 6.36 -11.60 -3.25
N LEU A 183 5.77 -10.54 -2.73
CA LEU A 183 4.53 -9.95 -3.22
C LEU A 183 4.72 -8.45 -3.34
N ARG A 184 4.03 -7.86 -4.29
CA ARG A 184 4.15 -6.44 -4.58
C ARG A 184 2.79 -5.84 -4.89
N ARG A 185 2.55 -4.64 -4.37
CA ARG A 185 1.53 -3.75 -4.93
C ARG A 185 2.23 -2.59 -5.61
N VAL A 186 1.74 -2.17 -6.77
CA VAL A 186 2.27 -0.98 -7.45
C VAL A 186 1.14 0.02 -7.61
N ILE A 187 1.23 1.12 -6.88
CA ILE A 187 0.27 2.23 -6.99
C ILE A 187 0.66 3.03 -8.23
N VAL A 188 -0.23 3.10 -9.22
CA VAL A 188 0.05 3.75 -10.52
C VAL A 188 -0.67 5.08 -10.68
N SER A 189 -1.70 5.34 -9.85
CA SER A 189 -2.46 6.59 -9.81
C SER A 189 -3.00 6.90 -8.41
N GLY A 190 -3.23 8.17 -8.11
CA GLY A 190 -3.89 8.70 -6.91
C GLY A 190 -2.94 9.30 -5.87
N PHE A 191 -1.63 9.33 -6.16
CA PHE A 191 -0.60 9.79 -5.23
C PHE A 191 0.04 11.12 -5.64
N ARG A 192 -0.21 11.58 -6.86
CA ARG A 192 0.28 12.86 -7.39
C ARG A 192 -0.74 13.97 -7.15
N PRO A 193 -0.34 15.26 -7.21
CA PRO A 193 -1.27 16.37 -7.16
C PRO A 193 -2.33 16.27 -8.27
N ASN A 194 -3.57 16.65 -7.95
CA ASN A 194 -4.72 16.70 -8.87
C ASN A 194 -5.22 15.34 -9.40
N GLU A 195 -4.61 14.21 -9.05
CA GLU A 195 -5.18 12.90 -9.34
C GLU A 195 -6.39 12.65 -8.43
N THR A 196 -7.52 12.30 -9.03
CA THR A 196 -8.78 11.95 -8.34
C THR A 196 -9.09 10.45 -8.38
N VAL A 197 -8.33 9.70 -9.17
CA VAL A 197 -8.44 8.26 -9.36
C VAL A 197 -7.29 7.57 -8.66
N ALA A 198 -7.60 6.63 -7.75
CA ALA A 198 -6.62 5.73 -7.20
C ALA A 198 -6.65 4.42 -7.98
N ALA A 199 -5.49 4.00 -8.50
CA ALA A 199 -5.34 2.74 -9.21
C ALA A 199 -4.05 2.04 -8.78
N HIS A 200 -4.11 0.72 -8.63
CA HIS A 200 -2.94 -0.08 -8.29
C HIS A 200 -2.99 -1.47 -8.92
N LEU A 201 -1.80 -2.01 -9.15
CA LEU A 201 -1.60 -3.41 -9.48
C LEU A 201 -1.35 -4.21 -8.20
N ARG A 202 -1.97 -5.38 -8.09
CA ARG A 202 -1.57 -6.43 -7.16
C ARG A 202 -0.80 -7.48 -7.95
N VAL A 203 0.45 -7.70 -7.60
CA VAL A 203 1.37 -8.63 -8.26
C VAL A 203 1.74 -9.70 -7.24
N GLY A 204 1.25 -10.92 -7.44
CA GLY A 204 1.45 -11.97 -6.46
C GLY A 204 0.96 -13.33 -6.94
N TYR A 205 1.60 -14.38 -6.44
CA TYR A 205 1.24 -15.77 -6.73
C TYR A 205 1.27 -16.18 -8.22
N GLY A 206 1.80 -15.35 -9.12
CA GLY A 206 1.77 -15.55 -10.58
C GLY A 206 0.65 -14.76 -11.27
N ASP A 207 -0.13 -14.01 -10.51
CA ASP A 207 -1.24 -13.20 -11.00
C ASP A 207 -0.91 -11.70 -10.93
N ILE A 208 -1.52 -10.95 -11.85
CA ILE A 208 -1.55 -9.48 -11.87
C ILE A 208 -3.00 -9.03 -11.94
N ASP A 209 -3.44 -8.24 -10.95
CA ASP A 209 -4.77 -7.65 -10.91
C ASP A 209 -4.69 -6.12 -10.98
N LEU A 210 -5.52 -5.48 -11.79
CA LEU A 210 -5.74 -4.03 -11.74
C LEU A 210 -6.98 -3.73 -10.90
N ARG A 211 -6.79 -2.87 -9.90
CA ARG A 211 -7.86 -2.33 -9.07
C ARG A 211 -7.90 -0.81 -9.17
N THR A 212 -9.09 -0.25 -9.20
CA THR A 212 -9.28 1.19 -9.38
C THR A 212 -10.55 1.73 -8.74
N THR A 213 -10.53 3.02 -8.40
CA THR A 213 -11.71 3.84 -8.03
C THR A 213 -12.31 4.59 -9.22
N GLU A 214 -11.71 4.47 -10.41
CA GLU A 214 -12.21 5.13 -11.61
C GLU A 214 -13.63 4.67 -11.94
N PRO A 215 -14.59 5.59 -12.11
CA PRO A 215 -15.91 5.23 -12.62
C PRO A 215 -15.80 4.81 -14.08
N SER A 216 -16.60 3.83 -14.51
CA SER A 216 -16.63 3.44 -15.92
C SER A 216 -17.11 4.62 -16.77
N ALA A 217 -16.30 5.05 -17.73
CA ALA A 217 -16.62 6.13 -18.65
C ALA A 217 -17.45 5.68 -19.88
N ALA A 218 -17.60 4.36 -20.05
CA ALA A 218 -18.28 3.74 -21.18
C ALA A 218 -19.05 2.48 -20.75
N ASP A 219 -19.88 1.96 -21.68
CA ASP A 219 -20.64 0.73 -21.48
C ASP A 219 -19.74 -0.50 -21.36
N ARG A 220 -20.25 -1.55 -20.70
CA ARG A 220 -19.50 -2.80 -20.44
C ARG A 220 -18.99 -3.50 -21.72
N SER A 221 -19.66 -3.31 -22.85
CA SER A 221 -19.26 -3.87 -24.15
C SER A 221 -18.04 -3.19 -24.77
N GLN A 222 -17.68 -1.99 -24.30
CA GLN A 222 -16.53 -1.26 -24.81
C GLN A 222 -15.21 -1.81 -24.25
N PRO A 223 -14.09 -1.62 -24.97
CA PRO A 223 -12.75 -1.95 -24.48
C PRO A 223 -12.47 -1.40 -23.08
N LEU A 224 -11.66 -2.12 -22.31
CA LEU A 224 -11.32 -1.72 -20.93
C LEU A 224 -10.65 -0.34 -20.88
N ALA A 225 -9.85 0.00 -21.90
CA ALA A 225 -9.20 1.30 -22.01
C ALA A 225 -10.18 2.46 -22.20
N ASP A 226 -11.35 2.22 -22.79
CA ASP A 226 -12.39 3.23 -22.96
C ASP A 226 -13.25 3.38 -21.70
N ARG A 227 -13.39 2.27 -20.95
CA ARG A 227 -14.11 2.24 -19.67
C ARG A 227 -13.30 2.85 -18.54
N TYR A 228 -12.00 2.60 -18.48
CA TYR A 228 -11.11 3.06 -17.40
C TYR A 228 -9.82 3.69 -17.96
N PRO A 229 -9.92 4.78 -18.73
CA PRO A 229 -8.79 5.35 -19.47
C PRO A 229 -7.61 5.77 -18.58
N VAL A 230 -7.88 6.32 -17.39
CA VAL A 230 -6.82 6.76 -16.47
C VAL A 230 -6.07 5.56 -15.90
N SER A 231 -6.81 4.58 -15.40
CA SER A 231 -6.26 3.42 -14.70
C SER A 231 -5.55 2.47 -15.65
N VAL A 232 -6.18 2.16 -16.79
CA VAL A 232 -5.60 1.31 -17.83
C VAL A 232 -4.39 2.00 -18.45
N GLY A 233 -4.48 3.31 -18.73
CA GLY A 233 -3.35 4.08 -19.25
C GLY A 233 -2.14 4.07 -18.31
N ALA A 234 -2.36 4.25 -17.01
CA ALA A 234 -1.29 4.21 -16.01
C ALA A 234 -0.68 2.81 -15.85
N ALA A 235 -1.53 1.77 -15.76
CA ALA A 235 -1.08 0.38 -15.68
C ALA A 235 -0.30 -0.04 -16.93
N ARG A 236 -0.78 0.34 -18.12
CA ARG A 236 -0.14 0.09 -19.42
C ARG A 236 1.28 0.64 -19.45
N ARG A 237 1.48 1.92 -19.09
CA ARG A 237 2.82 2.54 -19.06
C ARG A 237 3.80 1.78 -18.19
N LEU A 238 3.37 1.35 -17.00
CA LEU A 238 4.21 0.54 -16.11
C LEU A 238 4.51 -0.84 -16.72
N LEU A 239 3.48 -1.56 -17.16
CA LEU A 239 3.60 -2.94 -17.64
C LEU A 239 4.39 -3.06 -18.95
N GLN A 240 4.41 -2.00 -19.76
CA GLN A 240 5.18 -1.93 -20.99
C GLN A 240 6.69 -2.05 -20.71
N ALA A 241 7.18 -1.44 -19.63
CA ALA A 241 8.59 -1.55 -19.21
C ALA A 241 9.01 -2.99 -18.88
N PHE A 242 8.04 -3.87 -18.63
CA PHE A 242 8.26 -5.28 -18.33
C PHE A 242 7.83 -6.21 -19.46
N GLU A 243 7.34 -5.69 -20.59
CA GLU A 243 6.79 -6.47 -21.70
C GLU A 243 5.58 -7.32 -21.27
N LEU A 244 4.83 -6.87 -20.25
CA LEU A 244 3.65 -7.55 -19.70
C LEU A 244 2.33 -6.93 -20.13
N GLU A 245 2.36 -5.76 -20.78
CA GLU A 245 1.18 -5.01 -21.19
C GLU A 245 0.17 -5.89 -21.94
N ARG A 246 0.59 -6.54 -23.03
CA ARG A 246 -0.33 -7.30 -23.89
C ARG A 246 -0.99 -8.47 -23.15
N ASP A 247 -0.23 -9.16 -22.32
CA ASP A 247 -0.72 -10.34 -21.60
C ASP A 247 -1.65 -9.94 -20.45
N VAL A 248 -1.44 -8.78 -19.85
CA VAL A 248 -2.28 -8.26 -18.78
C VAL A 248 -3.48 -7.48 -19.31
N ILE A 249 -3.25 -6.41 -20.07
CA ILE A 249 -4.27 -5.45 -20.51
C ILE A 249 -5.13 -6.02 -21.64
N ASP A 250 -4.52 -6.63 -22.66
CA ASP A 250 -5.26 -7.04 -23.87
C ASP A 250 -5.81 -8.47 -23.78
N ARG A 251 -5.16 -9.34 -22.99
CA ARG A 251 -5.51 -10.76 -22.85
C ARG A 251 -6.02 -11.14 -21.46
N GLY A 252 -5.92 -10.25 -20.49
CA GLY A 252 -6.44 -10.49 -19.15
C GLY A 252 -7.96 -10.62 -19.16
N TRP A 253 -8.47 -11.21 -18.09
CA TRP A 253 -9.90 -11.40 -17.87
C TRP A 253 -10.48 -10.15 -17.23
N VAL A 254 -11.47 -9.56 -17.89
CA VAL A 254 -12.25 -8.43 -17.35
C VAL A 254 -13.20 -8.97 -16.29
N VAL A 255 -13.08 -8.46 -15.06
CA VAL A 255 -13.79 -9.00 -13.87
C VAL A 255 -15.10 -8.26 -13.58
N ASP A 256 -15.26 -7.05 -14.14
CA ASP A 256 -16.31 -6.05 -13.88
C ASP A 256 -17.54 -6.47 -13.05
#